data_AF-A0A1I3CLL2-F1
#
_entry.id   AF-A0A1I3CLL2-F1
#
_cell.length_a   1.000
_cell.length_b   1.000
_cell.length_c   1.000
_cell.angle_alpha   90.00
_cell.angle_beta   90.00
_cell.angle_gamma   90.00
#
_symmetry.space_group_name_H-M   'P 1'
#
loop_
_entity.id
_entity.type
_entity.pdbx_description
1 polymer ?
#
loop_
_entity_poly.entity_id
_entity_poly.type
_entity_poly.pdbx_seq_one_letter_code
_entity_poly.pdbx_strand_id
1 'polypeptide(L)'
;MNEAVKLLRAQMLLSTECLEKLRAVKEALRDTSNGLGVNAAVQALETPLAKLGQIAKLQDKFLQEAENKRMTAYAASMPDSVERDAVMRLIARVHGLENEMQKELASTQALLQRSKDFVDFHINVMTQTAANDTYAPPGATEVENHRGIKMFDANV
;
A
#
# COMPACT_ATOMS: atom_id res chain seq x y z
N MET A 1 -0.72 17.41 30.46
CA MET A 1 -0.40 17.29 29.02
C MET A 1 -1.67 16.88 28.31
N ASN A 2 -2.15 17.70 27.37
CA ASN A 2 -3.39 17.47 26.61
C ASN A 2 -3.46 16.07 26.00
N GLU A 3 -4.61 15.42 26.11
CA GLU A 3 -4.82 14.10 25.50
C GLU A 3 -4.72 14.16 23.97
N ALA A 4 -5.24 15.23 23.34
CA ALA A 4 -5.10 15.45 21.90
C ALA A 4 -3.62 15.52 21.45
N VAL A 5 -2.78 16.20 22.23
CA VAL A 5 -1.33 16.29 21.94
C VAL A 5 -0.66 14.92 22.04
N LYS A 6 -1.02 14.10 23.04
CA LYS A 6 -0.46 12.74 23.19
C LYS A 6 -0.86 11.87 22.00
N LEU A 7 -2.14 11.86 21.64
CA LEU A 7 -2.66 11.07 20.53
C LEU A 7 -2.04 11.48 19.20
N LEU A 8 -1.92 12.78 18.94
CA LEU A 8 -1.30 13.30 17.71
C LEU A 8 0.20 13.00 17.63
N ARG A 9 0.93 13.08 18.75
CA ARG A 9 2.35 12.69 18.79
C ARG A 9 2.53 11.20 18.57
N ALA A 10 1.70 10.37 19.18
CA ALA A 10 1.72 8.93 18.97
C ALA A 10 1.43 8.57 17.51
N GLN A 11 0.41 9.19 16.91
CA GLN A 11 0.11 9.04 15.48
C GLN A 11 1.31 9.47 14.62
N MET A 12 1.89 10.64 14.87
CA MET A 12 3.03 11.15 14.11
C MET A 12 4.24 10.20 14.14
N LEU A 13 4.58 9.65 15.30
CA LEU A 13 5.68 8.70 15.45
C LEU A 13 5.40 7.41 14.66
N LEU A 14 4.20 6.83 14.82
CA LEU A 14 3.83 5.60 14.12
C LEU A 14 3.68 5.82 12.61
N SER A 15 3.16 6.96 12.15
CA SER A 15 3.10 7.30 10.73
C SER A 15 4.50 7.46 10.13
N THR A 16 5.45 8.01 10.88
CA THR A 16 6.86 8.08 10.44
C THR A 16 7.46 6.69 10.31
N GLU A 17 7.25 5.83 11.32
CA GLU A 17 7.71 4.43 11.27
C GLU A 17 7.07 3.66 10.11
N CYS A 18 5.75 3.79 9.90
CA CYS A 18 5.05 3.17 8.78
C CYS A 18 5.60 3.65 7.43
N LEU A 19 5.89 4.94 7.29
CA LEU A 19 6.47 5.51 6.07
C LEU A 19 7.85 4.93 5.78
N GLU A 20 8.71 4.80 6.80
CA GLU A 20 10.03 4.18 6.67
C GLU A 20 9.92 2.72 6.24
N LYS A 21 9.01 1.94 6.85
CA LYS A 21 8.78 0.54 6.49
C LYS A 21 8.20 0.39 5.08
N LEU A 22 7.28 1.28 4.69
CA LEU A 22 6.72 1.29 3.33
C LEU A 22 7.80 1.59 2.28
N ARG A 23 8.72 2.51 2.57
CA ARG A 23 9.89 2.75 1.71
C ARG A 23 10.79 1.53 1.60
N ALA A 24 11.00 0.80 2.69
CA ALA A 24 11.76 -0.45 2.64
C ALA A 24 11.08 -1.51 1.74
N VAL A 25 9.75 -1.61 1.77
CA VAL A 25 9.00 -2.47 0.83
C VAL A 25 9.23 -2.02 -0.61
N LYS A 26 9.12 -0.72 -0.88
CA LYS A 26 9.35 -0.17 -2.22
C LYS A 26 10.76 -0.49 -2.73
N GLU A 27 11.79 -0.30 -1.91
CA GLU A 27 13.17 -0.59 -2.30
C GLU A 27 13.39 -2.10 -2.53
N ALA A 28 12.83 -2.96 -1.69
CA ALA A 28 12.87 -4.42 -1.91
C ALA A 28 12.18 -4.85 -3.22
N LEU A 29 11.13 -4.15 -3.65
CA LEU A 29 10.46 -4.38 -4.93
C LEU A 29 11.24 -3.85 -6.14
N ARG A 30 12.10 -2.84 -5.94
CA ARG A 30 12.96 -2.30 -7.00
C ARG A 30 14.22 -3.14 -7.20
N ASP A 31 14.65 -3.85 -6.17
CA ASP A 31 15.80 -4.74 -6.25
C ASP A 31 15.49 -5.92 -7.19
N THR A 32 16.38 -6.16 -8.14
CA THR A 32 16.28 -7.24 -9.14
C THR A 32 16.64 -8.62 -8.58
N SER A 33 16.93 -8.72 -7.28
CA SER A 33 17.34 -9.95 -6.58
C SER A 33 16.17 -10.93 -6.32
N ASN A 34 15.36 -11.24 -7.34
CA ASN A 34 14.25 -12.20 -7.30
C ASN A 34 13.25 -12.00 -6.12
N GLY A 35 13.02 -10.76 -5.70
CA GLY A 35 12.09 -10.44 -4.61
C GLY A 35 12.56 -10.90 -3.22
N LEU A 36 13.84 -11.25 -3.07
CA LEU A 36 14.43 -11.52 -1.75
C LEU A 36 14.25 -10.29 -0.85
N GLY A 37 13.70 -10.51 0.35
CA GLY A 37 13.49 -9.46 1.34
C GLY A 37 12.14 -8.73 1.25
N VAL A 38 11.35 -8.90 0.17
CA VAL A 38 10.00 -8.28 0.07
C VAL A 38 9.10 -8.78 1.20
N ASN A 39 9.05 -10.10 1.43
CA ASN A 39 8.22 -10.68 2.50
C ASN A 39 8.63 -10.16 3.90
N ALA A 40 9.93 -10.07 4.17
CA ALA A 40 10.42 -9.56 5.45
C ALA A 40 10.09 -8.07 5.63
N ALA A 41 10.21 -7.26 4.57
CA ALA A 41 9.85 -5.85 4.60
C ALA A 41 8.35 -5.63 4.84
N VAL A 42 7.49 -6.46 4.22
CA VAL A 42 6.03 -6.42 4.43
C VAL A 42 5.68 -6.84 5.86
N GLN A 43 6.25 -7.93 6.38
CA GLN A 43 6.02 -8.36 7.76
C GLN A 43 6.44 -7.28 8.78
N ALA A 44 7.54 -6.57 8.52
CA ALA A 44 7.99 -5.47 9.37
C ALA A 44 7.02 -4.28 9.40
N LEU A 45 6.13 -4.14 8.41
CA LEU A 45 5.12 -3.09 8.34
C LEU A 45 3.83 -3.44 9.12
N GLU A 46 3.56 -4.72 9.37
CA GLU A 46 2.31 -5.18 10.00
C GLU A 46 2.12 -4.62 11.42
N THR A 47 3.16 -4.70 12.24
CA THR A 47 3.12 -4.26 13.64
C THR A 47 2.86 -2.74 13.77
N PRO A 48 3.64 -1.85 13.12
CA PRO A 48 3.39 -0.42 13.23
C PRO A 48 2.03 -0.01 12.62
N LEU A 49 1.57 -0.65 11.54
CA LEU A 49 0.22 -0.43 11.00
C LEU A 49 -0.88 -0.83 11.99
N ALA A 50 -0.75 -1.98 12.65
CA ALA A 50 -1.70 -2.42 13.65
C ALA A 50 -1.80 -1.42 14.82
N LYS A 51 -0.65 -0.91 15.28
CA LYS A 51 -0.59 0.15 16.30
C LYS A 51 -1.21 1.46 15.82
N LEU A 52 -0.97 1.85 14.57
CA LEU A 52 -1.57 3.05 13.98
C LEU A 52 -3.11 2.93 13.94
N GLY A 53 -3.63 1.74 13.61
CA GLY A 53 -5.06 1.44 13.69
C GLY A 53 -5.63 1.49 15.11
N GLN A 54 -4.85 1.14 16.13
CA GLN A 54 -5.25 1.31 17.54
C GLN A 54 -5.31 2.80 17.93
N ILE A 55 -4.34 3.61 17.51
CA ILE A 55 -4.34 5.06 17.75
C ILE A 55 -5.55 5.72 17.07
N ALA A 56 -5.89 5.33 15.84
CA ALA A 56 -7.08 5.84 15.15
C ALA A 56 -8.36 5.58 15.97
N LYS A 57 -8.53 4.36 16.51
CA LYS A 57 -9.67 4.04 17.39
C LYS A 57 -9.69 4.86 18.67
N LEU A 58 -8.52 5.15 19.25
CA LEU A 58 -8.42 6.00 20.44
C LEU A 58 -8.76 7.46 20.13
N GLN A 59 -8.35 7.95 18.96
CA GLN A 59 -8.73 9.29 18.48
C GLN A 59 -10.24 9.40 18.23
N ASP A 60 -10.85 8.39 17.62
CA ASP A 60 -12.30 8.36 17.41
C ASP A 60 -13.05 8.44 18.74
N LYS A 61 -12.64 7.65 19.75
CA LYS A 61 -13.22 7.71 21.10
C LYS A 61 -13.04 9.07 21.75
N PHE A 62 -11.83 9.62 21.70
CA PHE A 62 -11.54 10.95 22.23
C PHE A 62 -12.43 12.03 21.58
N LEU A 63 -12.59 11.97 20.26
CA LEU A 63 -13.42 12.91 19.51
C LEU A 63 -14.91 12.76 19.84
N GLN A 64 -15.39 11.52 20.04
CA GLN A 64 -16.75 11.26 20.52
C GLN A 64 -16.99 11.85 21.91
N GLU A 65 -16.07 11.64 22.85
CA GLU A 65 -16.15 12.20 24.21
C GLU A 65 -16.07 13.73 24.22
N ALA A 66 -15.32 14.30 23.28
CA ALA A 66 -15.20 15.74 23.09
C ALA A 66 -16.31 16.34 22.20
N GLU A 67 -17.33 15.56 21.81
CA GLU A 67 -18.45 15.94 20.92
C GLU A 67 -17.99 16.61 19.61
N ASN A 68 -16.82 16.22 19.11
CA ASN A 68 -16.21 16.79 17.93
C ASN A 68 -16.10 15.75 16.82
N LYS A 69 -16.28 16.16 15.56
CA LYS A 69 -16.17 15.24 14.42
C LYS A 69 -14.74 15.04 13.92
N ARG A 70 -13.84 16.00 14.23
CA ARG A 70 -12.47 16.05 13.68
C ARG A 70 -11.54 16.74 14.68
N MET A 71 -10.26 16.35 14.67
CA MET A 71 -9.24 16.96 15.52
C MET A 71 -9.04 18.45 15.23
N THR A 72 -9.23 18.87 13.97
CA THR A 72 -9.22 20.30 13.58
C THR A 72 -10.37 21.08 14.19
N ALA A 73 -11.58 20.50 14.26
CA ALA A 73 -12.73 21.14 14.88
C ALA A 73 -12.54 21.26 16.39
N TYR A 74 -12.01 20.22 17.02
CA TYR A 74 -11.62 20.25 18.43
C TYR A 74 -10.61 21.38 18.69
N ALA A 75 -9.54 21.47 17.90
CA ALA A 75 -8.54 22.52 18.04
C ALA A 75 -9.11 23.93 17.80
N ALA A 76 -10.06 24.08 16.87
CA ALA A 76 -10.72 25.35 16.60
C ALA A 76 -11.67 25.79 17.73
N SER A 77 -12.24 24.85 18.48
CA SER A 77 -13.05 25.16 19.67
C SER A 77 -12.23 25.53 20.90
N MET A 78 -10.91 25.31 20.88
CA MET A 78 -10.04 25.70 21.99
C MET A 78 -9.82 27.22 22.01
N PRO A 79 -9.74 27.85 23.20
CA PRO A 79 -9.33 29.24 23.32
C PRO A 79 -7.94 29.49 22.72
N ASP A 80 -7.70 30.71 22.24
CA ASP A 80 -6.40 31.20 21.80
C ASP A 80 -5.34 30.97 22.87
N SER A 81 -4.43 30.02 22.60
CA SER A 81 -3.41 29.57 23.54
C SER A 81 -2.25 28.93 22.79
N VAL A 82 -1.08 28.92 23.43
CA VAL A 82 0.12 28.21 22.94
C VAL A 82 -0.18 26.72 22.72
N GLU A 83 -1.07 26.16 23.54
CA GLU A 83 -1.50 24.77 23.46
C GLU A 83 -2.32 24.49 22.21
N ARG A 84 -3.30 25.35 21.88
CA ARG A 84 -4.03 25.27 20.60
C ARG A 84 -3.08 25.28 19.42
N ASP A 85 -2.13 26.21 19.41
CA ASP A 85 -1.19 26.34 18.30
C ASP A 85 -0.29 25.10 18.17
N ALA A 86 0.07 24.47 19.29
CA ALA A 86 0.80 23.21 19.29
C ALA A 86 -0.03 22.06 18.70
N VAL A 87 -1.31 21.96 19.04
CA VAL A 87 -2.24 20.98 18.46
C VAL A 87 -2.38 21.19 16.95
N MET A 88 -2.62 22.43 16.52
CA MET A 88 -2.75 22.76 15.09
C MET A 88 -1.49 22.42 14.28
N ARG A 89 -0.30 22.71 14.81
CA ARG A 89 0.97 22.33 14.17
C ARG A 89 1.11 20.81 14.06
N LEU A 90 0.73 20.07 15.09
CA LEU A 90 0.77 18.60 15.07
C LEU A 90 -0.20 18.02 14.04
N ILE A 91 -1.43 18.55 13.94
CA ILE A 91 -2.39 18.13 12.93
C ILE A 91 -1.82 18.36 11.52
N ALA A 92 -1.27 19.54 11.25
CA ALA A 92 -0.67 19.84 9.95
C ALA A 92 0.48 18.88 9.62
N ARG A 93 1.31 18.53 10.62
CA ARG A 93 2.41 17.58 10.44
C ARG A 93 1.92 16.17 10.15
N VAL A 94 0.90 15.70 10.87
CA VAL A 94 0.27 14.40 10.66
C VAL A 94 -0.33 14.30 9.25
N HIS A 95 -1.11 15.30 8.82
CA HIS A 95 -1.64 15.33 7.44
C HIS A 95 -0.52 15.33 6.39
N GLY A 96 0.59 16.01 6.66
CA GLY A 96 1.77 15.95 5.78
C GLY A 96 2.31 14.54 5.61
N LEU A 97 2.45 13.80 6.72
CA LEU A 97 2.90 12.40 6.71
C LEU A 97 1.90 11.48 6.02
N GLU A 98 0.59 11.68 6.22
CA GLU A 98 -0.45 10.90 5.55
C GLU A 98 -0.39 11.06 4.03
N ASN A 99 -0.25 12.30 3.55
CA ASN A 99 -0.08 12.57 2.13
C ASN A 99 1.20 11.93 1.56
N GLU A 100 2.27 11.91 2.33
CA GLU A 100 3.54 11.28 1.94
C GLU A 100 3.40 9.75 1.87
N MET A 101 2.78 9.14 2.88
CA MET A 101 2.45 7.70 2.88
C MET A 101 1.56 7.32 1.68
N GLN A 102 0.56 8.14 1.34
CA GLN A 102 -0.32 7.87 0.20
C GLN A 102 0.45 7.89 -1.13
N LYS A 103 1.39 8.82 -1.30
CA LYS A 103 2.25 8.88 -2.49
C LYS A 103 3.18 7.67 -2.58
N GLU A 104 3.81 7.30 -1.46
CA GLU A 104 4.68 6.12 -1.42
C GLU A 104 3.90 4.83 -1.68
N LEU A 105 2.67 4.71 -1.15
CA LEU A 105 1.79 3.57 -1.38
C LEU A 105 1.41 3.45 -2.86
N ALA A 106 0.99 4.55 -3.48
CA ALA A 106 0.64 4.57 -4.90
C ALA A 106 1.84 4.17 -5.79
N SER A 107 3.03 4.68 -5.47
CA SER A 107 4.27 4.29 -6.16
C SER A 107 4.58 2.80 -6.02
N THR A 108 4.44 2.28 -4.79
CA THR A 108 4.68 0.86 -4.47
C THR A 108 3.68 -0.05 -5.19
N GLN A 109 2.40 0.34 -5.27
CA GLN A 109 1.37 -0.38 -6.02
C GLN A 109 1.67 -0.43 -7.52
N ALA A 110 2.17 0.67 -8.10
CA ALA A 110 2.55 0.70 -9.51
C ALA A 110 3.71 -0.27 -9.82
N LEU A 111 4.68 -0.41 -8.91
CA LEU A 111 5.76 -1.40 -9.06
C LEU A 111 5.24 -2.83 -9.00
N LEU A 112 4.34 -3.13 -8.06
CA LEU A 112 3.70 -4.46 -7.96
C LEU A 112 2.92 -4.81 -9.23
N GLN A 113 2.14 -3.85 -9.76
CA GLN A 113 1.38 -4.06 -10.99
C GLN A 113 2.31 -4.36 -12.16
N ARG A 114 3.39 -3.59 -12.32
CA ARG A 114 4.37 -3.82 -13.38
C ARG A 114 5.08 -5.17 -13.25
N SER A 115 5.39 -5.60 -12.03
CA SER A 115 5.99 -6.90 -11.77
C SER A 115 5.04 -8.04 -12.16
N LYS A 116 3.75 -7.91 -11.82
CA LYS A 116 2.70 -8.84 -12.25
C LYS A 116 2.61 -8.89 -13.77
N ASP A 117 2.50 -7.74 -14.45
CA ASP A 117 2.38 -7.68 -15.91
C ASP A 117 3.57 -8.36 -16.61
N PHE A 118 4.78 -8.22 -16.05
CA PHE A 118 5.97 -8.90 -16.54
C PHE A 118 5.91 -10.42 -16.39
N VAL A 119 5.46 -10.91 -15.22
CA VAL A 119 5.29 -12.36 -14.97
C VAL A 119 4.21 -12.93 -15.88
N ASP A 120 3.06 -12.25 -16.00
CA ASP A 120 1.96 -12.66 -16.88
C ASP A 120 2.41 -12.74 -18.35
N PHE A 121 3.20 -11.76 -18.82
CA PHE A 121 3.81 -11.82 -20.14
C PHE A 121 4.71 -13.05 -20.32
N HIS A 122 5.61 -13.32 -19.36
CA HIS A 122 6.52 -14.46 -19.44
C HIS A 122 5.79 -15.80 -19.37
N ILE A 123 4.77 -15.92 -18.52
CA ILE A 123 3.90 -17.10 -18.48
C ILE A 123 3.25 -17.28 -19.86
N ASN A 124 2.61 -16.25 -20.42
CA ASN A 124 1.95 -16.34 -21.73
C ASN A 124 2.92 -16.74 -22.86
N VAL A 125 4.15 -16.21 -22.84
CA VAL A 125 5.21 -16.61 -23.78
C VAL A 125 5.59 -18.08 -23.58
N MET A 126 5.78 -18.53 -22.33
CA MET A 126 6.18 -19.91 -22.01
C MET A 126 5.07 -20.94 -22.28
N THR A 127 3.81 -20.58 -22.00
CA THR A 127 2.65 -21.46 -22.19
C THR A 127 2.11 -21.43 -23.61
N GLN A 128 2.76 -20.68 -24.52
CA GLN A 128 2.30 -20.44 -25.89
C GLN A 128 0.81 -20.10 -25.93
N THR A 129 0.31 -19.35 -24.94
CA THR A 129 -1.09 -18.89 -24.97
C THR A 129 -1.20 -18.01 -26.20
N ALA A 130 -1.81 -18.54 -27.26
CA ALA A 130 -1.86 -17.90 -28.54
C ALA A 130 -2.43 -16.49 -28.36
N ALA A 131 -1.59 -15.48 -28.60
CA ALA A 131 -2.11 -14.21 -29.03
C ALA A 131 -2.86 -14.52 -30.33
N ASN A 132 -4.19 -14.50 -30.25
CA ASN A 132 -5.20 -14.45 -31.31
C ASN A 132 -4.66 -14.62 -32.74
N ASP A 133 -5.25 -15.54 -33.52
CA ASP A 133 -5.02 -15.89 -34.95
C ASP A 133 -5.00 -14.72 -35.96
N THR A 134 -4.32 -13.62 -35.66
CA THR A 134 -4.31 -12.39 -36.48
C THR A 134 -3.09 -12.33 -37.39
N TYR A 135 -2.11 -13.22 -37.21
CA TYR A 135 -1.02 -13.40 -38.16
C TYR A 135 -1.01 -14.83 -38.70
N ALA A 136 -1.95 -15.12 -39.60
CA ALA A 136 -1.71 -16.11 -40.62
C ALA A 136 -0.70 -15.51 -41.63
N PRO A 137 0.50 -16.08 -41.80
CA PRO A 137 1.37 -15.68 -42.91
C PRO A 137 0.63 -15.95 -44.24
N PRO A 138 0.81 -15.10 -45.28
CA PRO A 138 0.10 -15.28 -46.53
C PRO A 138 0.48 -16.64 -47.14
N GLY A 139 -0.46 -17.58 -47.22
CA GLY A 139 -0.27 -18.91 -47.80
C GLY A 139 -0.48 -20.10 -46.86
N ALA A 140 -0.88 -19.92 -45.61
CA ALA A 140 -1.24 -21.04 -44.73
C ALA A 140 -2.59 -21.65 -45.17
N THR A 141 -2.52 -22.86 -45.72
CA THR A 141 -3.67 -23.72 -46.02
C THR A 141 -4.48 -24.03 -44.76
N GLU A 142 -5.78 -24.10 -44.98
CA GLU A 142 -6.90 -24.37 -44.07
C GLU A 142 -6.61 -25.11 -42.76
N VAL A 143 -7.21 -24.53 -41.72
CA VAL A 143 -7.43 -24.98 -40.34
C VAL A 143 -7.68 -26.49 -40.22
N GLU A 144 -6.67 -27.24 -39.77
CA GLU A 144 -6.87 -28.57 -39.18
C GLU A 144 -6.81 -28.51 -37.64
N ASN A 145 -8.01 -28.54 -37.05
CA ASN A 145 -8.36 -29.30 -35.85
C ASN A 145 -7.45 -29.23 -34.60
N HIS A 146 -7.85 -28.35 -33.67
CA HIS A 146 -8.32 -28.74 -32.34
C HIS A 146 -7.63 -29.94 -31.68
N ARG A 147 -6.65 -29.69 -30.82
CA ARG A 147 -6.35 -30.57 -29.69
C ARG A 147 -6.06 -29.73 -28.45
N GLY A 148 -7.11 -29.50 -27.66
CA GLY A 148 -6.94 -29.11 -26.26
C GLY A 148 -6.15 -30.21 -25.56
N ILE A 149 -4.90 -29.92 -25.19
CA ILE A 149 -4.08 -30.82 -24.40
C ILE A 149 -4.65 -30.78 -22.98
N LYS A 150 -5.34 -31.86 -22.58
CA LYS A 150 -5.75 -32.07 -21.19
C LYS A 150 -4.49 -32.06 -20.32
N MET A 151 -4.43 -31.13 -19.37
CA MET A 151 -3.26 -30.83 -18.56
C MET A 151 -2.96 -31.86 -17.45
N PHE A 152 -3.56 -33.06 -17.50
CA PHE A 152 -3.34 -34.10 -16.49
C PHE A 152 -3.60 -35.48 -17.11
N ASP A 153 -2.57 -36.06 -17.75
CA ASP A 153 -2.40 -37.51 -17.74
C ASP A 153 -0.96 -37.89 -18.08
N ALA A 154 -0.17 -38.19 -17.05
CA ALA A 154 1.03 -39.02 -17.11
C ALA A 154 1.38 -39.48 -15.67
N ASN A 155 0.68 -40.54 -15.24
CA ASN A 155 1.04 -41.70 -14.39
C ASN A 155 2.05 -41.53 -13.22
N VAL A 156 1.68 -41.91 -11.98
CA VAL A 156 1.72 -43.27 -11.37
C VAL A 156 3.12 -43.88 -11.38
#